data_AF-A0A953TL80-F1
#
_entry.id   AF-A0A953TL80-F1
#
_cell.length_a   1.000
_cell.length_b   1.000
_cell.length_c   1.000
_cell.angle_alpha   90.00
_cell.angle_beta   90.00
_cell.angle_gamma   90.00
#
_symmetry.space_group_name_H-M   'P 1'
#
loop_
_entity.id
_entity.type
_entity.pdbx_description
1 polymer ?
#
loop_
_entity_poly.entity_id
_entity_poly.type
_entity_poly.pdbx_seq_one_letter_code
_entity_poly.pdbx_strand_id
1 'polypeptide(L)'
;MAIGFGFNKAKVLSSAEKFVQQGKLANAITEYEKVIREDPKDLTVLNTIGDLYARVGQNDKAAEYFRRVGDQYAQNGFVVKAIAIYKKLTKLAPATAETTLKLAELYTQQGLFNDARTHYMLVANQLLKNGDNNQAAKIFQKVLELDPENATTQSKLADLYMKLGKKDEARSIYFAA
;
A
#
# COMPACT_ATOMS: atom_id res chain seq x y z
N MET A 1 16.98 18.81 23.06
CA MET A 1 17.89 18.96 21.90
C MET A 1 19.28 18.55 22.34
N ALA A 2 19.70 17.32 22.03
CA ALA A 2 21.09 16.91 22.18
C ALA A 2 21.68 16.85 20.77
N ILE A 3 22.62 17.74 20.51
CA ILE A 3 23.29 17.88 19.22
C ILE A 3 24.30 16.73 19.15
N GLY A 4 24.02 15.72 18.32
CA GLY A 4 24.85 14.54 18.14
C GLY A 4 26.15 14.84 17.40
N PHE A 5 27.12 15.49 18.06
CA PHE A 5 28.51 15.54 17.63
C PHE A 5 29.12 14.14 17.74
N GLY A 6 28.90 13.29 16.73
CA GLY A 6 29.50 11.94 16.68
C GLY A 6 28.89 11.00 15.63
N PHE A 7 27.66 11.26 15.18
CA PHE A 7 27.04 10.41 14.15
C PHE A 7 27.49 10.82 12.75
N ASN A 8 28.39 10.02 12.16
CA ASN A 8 28.80 10.19 10.77
C ASN A 8 28.00 9.24 9.87
N LYS A 9 26.90 9.74 9.30
CA LYS A 9 26.00 8.99 8.40
C LYS A 9 26.77 8.31 7.26
N ALA A 10 27.69 9.02 6.61
CA ALA A 10 28.48 8.48 5.49
C ALA A 10 29.34 7.28 5.92
N LYS A 11 29.97 7.34 7.11
CA LYS A 11 30.76 6.23 7.65
C LYS A 11 29.89 5.00 7.95
N VAL A 12 28.71 5.21 8.52
CA VAL A 12 27.77 4.12 8.82
C VAL A 12 27.24 3.48 7.53
N LEU A 13 26.86 4.29 6.54
CA LEU A 13 26.42 3.80 5.23
C LEU A 13 27.52 2.98 4.53
N SER A 14 28.76 3.51 4.50
CA SER A 14 29.89 2.78 3.91
C SER A 14 30.17 1.45 4.61
N SER A 15 30.07 1.42 5.95
CA SER A 15 30.19 0.17 6.71
C SER A 15 29.06 -0.81 6.39
N ALA A 16 27.82 -0.33 6.28
CA ALA A 16 26.66 -1.14 5.94
C ALA A 16 26.81 -1.74 4.53
N GLU A 17 27.18 -0.93 3.54
CA GLU A 17 27.46 -1.35 2.17
C GLU A 17 28.56 -2.42 2.10
N LYS A 18 29.64 -2.26 2.87
CA LYS A 18 30.70 -3.27 2.97
C LYS A 18 30.17 -4.60 3.50
N PHE A 19 29.30 -4.57 4.52
CA PHE A 19 28.64 -5.80 5.00
C PHE A 19 27.73 -6.43 3.95
N VAL A 20 27.00 -5.62 3.15
CA VAL A 20 26.19 -6.11 2.03
C VAL A 20 27.07 -6.82 0.99
N GLN A 21 28.19 -6.22 0.60
CA GLN A 21 29.14 -6.79 -0.36
C GLN A 21 29.76 -8.11 0.15
N GLN A 22 29.96 -8.22 1.46
CA GLN A 22 30.44 -9.45 2.11
C GLN A 22 29.34 -10.52 2.31
N GLY A 23 28.10 -10.26 1.90
CA GLY A 23 26.96 -11.15 2.16
C GLY A 23 26.50 -11.20 3.62
N LYS A 24 27.08 -10.39 4.51
CA LYS A 24 26.75 -10.31 5.94
C LYS A 24 25.52 -9.42 6.15
N LEU A 25 24.38 -9.85 5.60
CA LEU A 25 23.17 -9.03 5.50
C LEU A 25 22.62 -8.60 6.88
N ALA A 26 22.69 -9.46 7.89
CA ALA A 26 22.27 -9.12 9.25
C ALA A 26 23.09 -7.95 9.83
N ASN A 27 24.42 -7.96 9.64
CA ASN A 27 25.29 -6.88 10.09
C ASN A 27 25.02 -5.58 9.31
N ALA A 28 24.76 -5.69 8.01
CA ALA A 28 24.37 -4.53 7.21
C ALA A 28 23.09 -3.89 7.71
N ILE A 29 22.07 -4.69 8.02
CA ILE A 29 20.80 -4.23 8.60
C ILE A 29 21.07 -3.48 9.91
N THR A 30 21.86 -4.05 10.84
CA THR A 30 22.20 -3.41 12.12
C THR A 30 22.90 -2.06 11.93
N GLU A 31 23.77 -1.91 10.92
CA GLU A 31 24.39 -0.62 10.61
C GLU A 31 23.39 0.38 10.04
N TYR A 32 22.57 -0.03 9.06
CA TYR A 32 21.52 0.84 8.52
C TYR A 32 20.49 1.25 9.58
N GLU A 33 20.20 0.39 10.56
CA GLU A 33 19.31 0.70 11.68
C GLU A 33 19.84 1.84 12.57
N LYS A 34 21.15 2.07 12.60
CA LYS A 34 21.71 3.25 13.29
C LYS A 34 21.36 4.54 12.55
N VAL A 35 21.31 4.50 11.21
CA VAL A 35 20.94 5.67 10.39
C VAL A 35 19.49 6.05 10.62
N ILE A 36 18.56 5.09 10.66
CA ILE A 36 17.14 5.39 10.88
C ILE A 36 16.83 5.81 12.33
N ARG A 37 17.71 5.54 13.30
CA ARG A 37 17.55 6.08 14.67
C ARG A 37 17.76 7.59 14.70
N GLU A 38 18.70 8.08 13.90
CA GLU A 38 19.03 9.50 13.81
C GLU A 38 18.14 10.23 12.79
N ASP A 39 17.83 9.56 11.68
CA ASP A 39 16.97 10.06 10.60
C ASP A 39 15.85 9.05 10.27
N PRO A 40 14.76 9.01 11.05
CA PRO A 40 13.68 8.04 10.88
C PRO A 40 12.89 8.18 9.57
N LYS A 41 13.14 9.25 8.80
CA LYS A 41 12.44 9.57 7.54
C LYS A 41 13.31 9.39 6.30
N ASP A 42 14.53 8.87 6.44
CA ASP A 42 15.36 8.52 5.28
C ASP A 42 14.73 7.36 4.49
N LEU A 43 13.92 7.69 3.49
CA LEU A 43 13.21 6.72 2.66
C LEU A 43 14.15 5.82 1.86
N THR A 44 15.35 6.31 1.55
CA THR A 44 16.36 5.53 0.82
C THR A 44 16.86 4.40 1.71
N VAL A 45 17.25 4.73 2.95
CA VAL A 45 17.73 3.75 3.91
C VAL A 45 16.62 2.80 4.36
N LEU A 46 15.41 3.31 4.61
CA LEU A 46 14.25 2.46 4.95
C LEU A 46 13.96 1.45 3.83
N ASN A 47 14.01 1.88 2.56
CA ASN A 47 13.84 0.98 1.43
C ASN A 47 14.97 -0.06 1.37
N THR A 48 16.23 0.34 1.56
CA THR A 48 17.37 -0.59 1.60
C THR A 48 17.23 -1.61 2.73
N ILE A 49 16.79 -1.21 3.93
CA ILE A 49 16.53 -2.14 5.04
C ILE A 49 15.42 -3.13 4.66
N GLY A 50 14.33 -2.67 4.05
CA GLY A 50 13.27 -3.54 3.52
C GLY A 50 13.80 -4.57 2.52
N ASP A 51 14.65 -4.14 1.59
CA ASP A 51 15.30 -5.02 0.61
C ASP A 51 16.18 -6.08 1.26
N LEU A 52 16.94 -5.69 2.28
CA LEU A 52 17.79 -6.61 3.03
C LEU A 52 16.97 -7.61 3.85
N TYR A 53 15.90 -7.18 4.50
CA TYR A 53 14.99 -8.07 5.23
C TYR A 53 14.33 -9.09 4.29
N ALA A 54 13.91 -8.68 3.10
CA ALA A 54 13.37 -9.58 2.08
C ALA A 54 14.43 -10.62 1.64
N ARG A 55 15.68 -10.19 1.44
CA ARG A 55 16.78 -11.09 1.04
C ARG A 55 17.13 -12.14 2.10
N VAL A 56 16.94 -11.85 3.38
CA VAL A 56 17.16 -12.81 4.47
C VAL A 56 15.90 -13.61 4.82
N GLY A 57 14.82 -13.49 4.01
CA GLY A 57 13.57 -14.22 4.18
C GLY A 57 12.65 -13.69 5.29
N GLN A 58 12.98 -12.56 5.91
CA GLN A 58 12.15 -11.92 6.94
C GLN A 58 11.08 -11.02 6.28
N ASN A 59 10.17 -11.64 5.54
CA ASN A 59 9.19 -10.96 4.70
C ASN A 59 8.24 -10.04 5.49
N ASP A 60 7.88 -10.40 6.72
CA ASP A 60 7.00 -9.57 7.56
C ASP A 60 7.65 -8.23 7.90
N LYS A 61 8.93 -8.25 8.30
CA LYS A 61 9.70 -7.02 8.54
C LYS A 61 9.90 -6.23 7.26
N ALA A 62 10.24 -6.91 6.17
CA ALA A 62 10.37 -6.26 4.87
C ALA A 62 9.09 -5.52 4.48
N ALA A 63 7.93 -6.15 4.66
CA ALA A 63 6.63 -5.56 4.38
C ALA A 63 6.34 -4.33 5.24
N GLU A 64 6.72 -4.33 6.53
CA GLU A 64 6.59 -3.16 7.40
C GLU A 64 7.41 -1.96 6.87
N TYR A 65 8.69 -2.17 6.54
CA TYR A 65 9.55 -1.14 5.99
C TYR A 65 9.05 -0.62 4.64
N PHE A 66 8.63 -1.52 3.73
CA PHE A 66 8.06 -1.10 2.45
C PHE A 66 6.75 -0.34 2.62
N ARG A 67 5.88 -0.73 3.55
CA ARG A 67 4.64 0.01 3.80
C ARG A 67 4.94 1.44 4.21
N ARG A 68 5.86 1.63 5.17
CA ARG A 68 6.30 2.96 5.61
C ARG A 68 6.84 3.80 4.45
N VAL A 69 7.69 3.22 3.61
CA VAL A 69 8.26 3.90 2.43
C VAL A 69 7.17 4.27 1.42
N GLY A 70 6.25 3.34 1.12
CA GLY A 70 5.14 3.55 0.20
C GLY A 70 4.19 4.64 0.68
N ASP A 71 3.80 4.63 1.96
CA ASP A 71 2.96 5.64 2.57
C ASP A 71 3.62 7.03 2.51
N GLN A 72 4.92 7.13 2.81
CA GLN A 72 5.63 8.41 2.75
C GLN A 72 5.77 8.91 1.31
N TYR A 73 6.04 8.03 0.33
CA TYR A 73 6.02 8.44 -1.08
C TYR A 73 4.65 8.94 -1.52
N ALA A 74 3.57 8.28 -1.10
CA ALA A 74 2.21 8.70 -1.40
C ALA A 74 1.90 10.07 -0.79
N GLN A 75 2.23 10.27 0.49
CA GLN A 75 2.03 11.55 1.20
C GLN A 75 2.80 12.69 0.55
N ASN A 76 3.99 12.42 0.01
CA ASN A 76 4.82 13.41 -0.66
C ASN A 76 4.45 13.61 -2.14
N GLY A 77 3.36 13.00 -2.62
CA GLY A 77 2.91 13.12 -4.02
C GLY A 77 3.74 12.33 -5.04
N PHE A 78 4.68 11.49 -4.59
CA PHE A 78 5.47 10.62 -5.45
C PHE A 78 4.69 9.34 -5.79
N VAL A 79 3.52 9.50 -6.42
CA VAL A 79 2.54 8.41 -6.67
C VAL A 79 3.17 7.21 -7.37
N VAL A 80 3.95 7.43 -8.43
CA VAL A 80 4.62 6.35 -9.18
C VAL A 80 5.56 5.51 -8.29
N LYS A 81 6.32 6.18 -7.42
CA LYS A 81 7.23 5.50 -6.49
C LYS A 81 6.45 4.72 -5.43
N ALA A 82 5.35 5.30 -4.92
CA ALA A 82 4.48 4.62 -3.98
C ALA A 82 3.90 3.34 -4.61
N ILE A 83 3.37 3.39 -5.84
CA ILE A 83 2.85 2.20 -6.54
C ILE A 83 3.93 1.13 -6.68
N ALA A 84 5.15 1.50 -7.07
CA ALA A 84 6.24 0.55 -7.21
C ALA A 84 6.54 -0.18 -5.87
N ILE A 85 6.54 0.54 -4.76
CA ILE A 85 6.77 -0.02 -3.43
C ILE A 85 5.61 -0.91 -2.99
N TYR A 86 4.36 -0.50 -3.18
CA TYR A 86 3.21 -1.35 -2.84
C TYR A 86 3.13 -2.61 -3.71
N LYS A 87 3.48 -2.54 -5.00
CA LYS A 87 3.62 -3.73 -5.86
C LYS A 87 4.73 -4.67 -5.40
N LYS A 88 5.80 -4.13 -4.79
CA LYS A 88 6.84 -4.95 -4.16
C LYS A 88 6.30 -5.65 -2.92
N LEU A 89 5.51 -4.95 -2.11
CA LEU A 89 4.87 -5.50 -0.91
C LEU A 89 3.95 -6.69 -1.26
N THR A 90 3.12 -6.57 -2.30
CA THR A 90 2.22 -7.66 -2.74
C THR A 90 2.95 -8.89 -3.29
N LYS A 91 4.23 -8.78 -3.66
CA LYS A 91 5.06 -9.91 -4.08
C LYS A 91 5.72 -10.63 -2.90
N LEU A 92 5.89 -9.94 -1.77
CA LEU A 92 6.59 -10.46 -0.59
C LEU A 92 5.64 -11.16 0.38
N ALA A 93 4.43 -10.62 0.52
CA ALA A 93 3.38 -11.15 1.36
C ALA A 93 2.05 -11.15 0.60
N PRO A 94 1.13 -12.07 0.92
CA PRO A 94 -0.22 -12.05 0.38
C PRO A 94 -0.83 -10.66 0.55
N ALA A 95 -1.35 -10.10 -0.55
CA ALA A 95 -1.92 -8.76 -0.54
C ALA A 95 -3.11 -8.71 0.43
N THR A 96 -3.00 -7.87 1.46
CA THR A 96 -4.13 -7.60 2.35
C THR A 96 -5.15 -6.71 1.64
N ALA A 97 -6.39 -6.70 2.12
CA ALA A 97 -7.41 -5.77 1.63
C ALA A 97 -6.94 -4.31 1.73
N GLU A 98 -6.23 -3.97 2.81
CA GLU A 98 -5.62 -2.65 3.01
C GLU A 98 -4.57 -2.30 1.95
N THR A 99 -3.63 -3.21 1.67
CA THR A 99 -2.58 -3.02 0.64
C THR A 99 -3.20 -2.86 -0.74
N THR A 100 -4.20 -3.70 -1.05
CA THR A 100 -4.90 -3.69 -2.33
C THR A 100 -5.71 -2.39 -2.49
N LEU A 101 -6.36 -1.92 -1.42
CA LEU A 101 -7.08 -0.66 -1.40
C LEU A 101 -6.15 0.53 -1.63
N LYS A 102 -4.99 0.56 -0.96
CA LYS A 102 -4.01 1.62 -1.19
C LYS A 102 -3.52 1.64 -2.64
N LEU A 103 -3.24 0.48 -3.24
CA LEU A 103 -2.90 0.41 -4.67
C LEU A 103 -4.02 0.98 -5.53
N ALA A 104 -5.28 0.63 -5.26
CA ALA A 104 -6.41 1.18 -6.00
C ALA A 104 -6.46 2.72 -5.91
N GLU A 105 -6.27 3.27 -4.72
CA GLU A 105 -6.23 4.73 -4.50
C GLU A 105 -5.07 5.41 -5.21
N LEU A 106 -3.88 4.80 -5.20
CA LEU A 106 -2.73 5.32 -5.93
C LEU A 106 -2.92 5.25 -7.45
N TYR A 107 -3.53 4.18 -7.96
CA TYR A 107 -3.89 4.09 -9.39
C TYR A 107 -4.90 5.16 -9.78
N THR A 108 -5.91 5.42 -8.94
CA THR A 108 -6.85 6.53 -9.15
C THR A 108 -6.13 7.87 -9.21
N GLN A 109 -5.25 8.16 -8.26
CA GLN A 109 -4.46 9.40 -8.24
C GLN A 109 -3.58 9.56 -9.48
N GLN A 110 -3.05 8.45 -10.01
CA GLN A 110 -2.23 8.46 -11.22
C GLN A 110 -3.06 8.53 -12.52
N GLY A 111 -4.39 8.39 -12.46
CA GLY A 111 -5.26 8.33 -13.64
C GLY A 111 -5.30 6.96 -14.32
N LEU A 112 -4.78 5.91 -13.66
CA LEU A 112 -4.81 4.52 -14.15
C LEU A 112 -6.13 3.85 -13.74
N PHE A 113 -7.24 4.35 -14.27
CA PHE A 113 -8.58 3.98 -13.80
C PHE A 113 -8.93 2.51 -14.02
N ASN A 114 -8.43 1.87 -15.09
CA ASN A 114 -8.66 0.44 -15.32
C ASN A 114 -8.04 -0.42 -14.21
N ASP A 115 -6.80 -0.12 -13.83
CA ASP A 115 -6.11 -0.79 -12.72
C ASP A 115 -6.80 -0.48 -11.39
N ALA A 116 -7.17 0.78 -11.16
CA ALA A 116 -7.88 1.21 -9.95
C ALA A 116 -9.18 0.44 -9.75
N ARG A 117 -10.05 0.38 -10.78
CA ARG A 117 -11.30 -0.38 -10.73
C ARG A 117 -11.07 -1.85 -10.45
N THR A 118 -10.09 -2.46 -11.11
CA THR A 118 -9.73 -3.87 -10.87
C THR A 118 -9.40 -4.11 -9.40
N HIS A 119 -8.57 -3.26 -8.80
CA HIS A 119 -8.17 -3.40 -7.40
C HIS A 119 -9.30 -3.08 -6.41
N TYR A 120 -10.11 -2.05 -6.67
CA TYR A 120 -11.31 -1.79 -5.86
C TYR A 120 -12.30 -2.96 -5.89
N MET A 121 -12.52 -3.58 -7.06
CA MET A 121 -13.39 -4.75 -7.17
C MET A 121 -12.85 -5.94 -6.36
N LEU A 122 -11.54 -6.17 -6.33
CA LEU A 122 -10.93 -7.18 -5.47
C LEU A 122 -11.21 -6.91 -3.98
N VAL A 123 -11.04 -5.65 -3.54
CA VAL A 123 -11.30 -5.24 -2.16
C VAL A 123 -12.78 -5.40 -1.81
N ALA A 124 -13.70 -4.93 -2.65
CA ALA A 124 -15.13 -5.05 -2.42
C ALA A 124 -15.59 -6.50 -2.31
N ASN A 125 -15.11 -7.37 -3.21
CA ASN A 125 -15.42 -8.80 -3.16
C ASN A 125 -14.86 -9.47 -1.90
N GLN A 126 -13.66 -9.09 -1.44
CA GLN A 126 -13.12 -9.60 -0.18
C GLN A 126 -13.94 -9.15 1.03
N LEU A 127 -14.36 -7.88 1.06
CA LEU A 127 -15.22 -7.35 2.13
C LEU A 127 -16.58 -8.06 2.16
N LEU A 128 -17.18 -8.35 1.00
CA LEU A 128 -18.41 -9.13 0.92
C LEU A 128 -18.24 -10.54 1.49
N LYS A 129 -17.12 -11.22 1.17
CA LYS A 129 -16.82 -12.55 1.73
C LYS A 129 -16.66 -12.52 3.25
N ASN A 130 -16.13 -11.43 3.79
CA ASN A 130 -15.97 -11.22 5.22
C ASN A 130 -17.28 -10.78 5.92
N GLY A 131 -18.35 -10.48 5.17
CA GLY A 131 -19.62 -9.97 5.70
C GLY A 131 -19.65 -8.45 5.94
N ASP A 132 -18.57 -7.73 5.59
CA ASP A 132 -18.41 -6.29 5.74
C ASP A 132 -19.18 -5.49 4.67
N ASN A 133 -20.48 -5.79 4.54
CA ASN A 133 -21.36 -5.30 3.47
C ASN A 133 -21.37 -3.76 3.37
N ASN A 134 -21.34 -3.05 4.50
CA ASN A 134 -21.30 -1.58 4.50
C ASN A 134 -20.01 -1.02 3.90
N GLN A 135 -18.87 -1.67 4.15
CA GLN A 135 -17.59 -1.24 3.57
C GLN A 135 -17.52 -1.63 2.09
N ALA A 136 -17.99 -2.83 1.73
CA ALA A 136 -18.07 -3.25 0.33
C ALA A 136 -18.90 -2.26 -0.51
N ALA A 137 -20.03 -1.79 0.02
CA ALA A 137 -20.87 -0.79 -0.66
C ALA A 137 -20.10 0.51 -0.94
N LYS A 138 -19.32 1.01 0.02
CA LYS A 138 -18.47 2.20 -0.17
C LYS A 138 -17.41 1.99 -1.25
N ILE A 139 -16.83 0.79 -1.34
CA ILE A 139 -15.84 0.50 -2.38
C ILE A 139 -16.50 0.40 -3.76
N PHE A 140 -17.70 -0.18 -3.87
CA PHE A 140 -18.45 -0.15 -5.14
C PHE A 140 -18.84 1.27 -5.55
N GLN A 141 -19.18 2.15 -4.61
CA GLN A 141 -19.39 3.57 -4.91
C GLN A 141 -18.12 4.19 -5.53
N LYS A 142 -16.93 3.95 -4.96
CA LYS A 142 -15.66 4.42 -5.56
C LYS A 142 -15.46 3.88 -6.99
N VAL A 143 -15.89 2.66 -7.30
CA VAL A 143 -15.82 2.12 -8.66
C VAL A 143 -16.75 2.89 -9.61
N LEU A 144 -17.98 3.19 -9.18
CA LEU A 144 -18.94 3.96 -9.96
C LEU A 144 -18.56 5.45 -10.09
N GLU A 145 -17.83 6.02 -9.13
CA GLU A 145 -17.22 7.35 -9.27
C GLU A 145 -16.20 7.39 -10.43
N LEU A 146 -15.50 6.28 -10.68
CA LEU A 146 -14.51 6.17 -11.77
C LEU A 146 -15.14 5.74 -13.11
N ASP A 147 -16.23 5.00 -13.06
CA ASP A 147 -16.92 4.43 -14.21
C ASP A 147 -18.43 4.32 -13.90
N PRO A 148 -19.17 5.43 -14.06
CA PRO A 148 -20.59 5.48 -13.72
C PRO A 148 -21.45 4.49 -14.50
N GLU A 149 -21.02 4.11 -15.70
CA GLU A 149 -21.72 3.19 -16.62
C GLU A 149 -21.37 1.72 -16.37
N ASN A 150 -20.64 1.41 -15.30
CA ASN A 150 -20.27 0.04 -14.96
C ASN A 150 -21.49 -0.78 -14.49
N ALA A 151 -22.26 -1.32 -15.45
CA ALA A 151 -23.49 -2.05 -15.20
C ALA A 151 -23.31 -3.20 -14.18
N THR A 152 -22.18 -3.90 -14.24
CA THR A 152 -21.87 -4.98 -13.28
C THR A 152 -21.79 -4.46 -11.84
N THR A 153 -21.17 -3.30 -11.64
CA THR A 153 -21.02 -2.70 -10.31
C THR A 153 -22.32 -2.05 -9.85
N GLN A 154 -23.08 -1.41 -10.76
CA GLN A 154 -24.41 -0.88 -10.47
C GLN A 154 -25.32 -1.99 -9.92
N SER A 155 -25.43 -3.13 -10.61
CA SER A 155 -26.23 -4.26 -10.15
C SER A 155 -25.74 -4.79 -8.79
N LYS A 156 -24.42 -5.01 -8.63
CA LYS A 156 -23.85 -5.48 -7.35
C LYS A 156 -24.14 -4.54 -6.19
N LEU A 157 -24.05 -3.23 -6.39
CA LEU A 157 -24.29 -2.24 -5.35
C LEU A 157 -25.78 -2.12 -5.03
N ALA A 158 -26.65 -2.13 -6.04
CA ALA A 158 -28.09 -2.10 -5.84
C ALA A 158 -28.58 -3.34 -5.07
N ASP A 159 -28.14 -4.54 -5.45
CA ASP A 159 -28.44 -5.78 -4.72
C ASP A 159 -27.94 -5.74 -3.27
N LEU A 160 -26.73 -5.21 -3.06
CA LEU A 160 -26.16 -5.05 -1.74
C LEU A 160 -26.97 -4.06 -0.88
N TYR A 161 -27.43 -2.96 -1.45
CA TYR A 161 -28.32 -2.03 -0.77
C TYR A 161 -29.67 -2.64 -0.42
N MET A 162 -30.26 -3.44 -1.32
CA MET A 162 -31.47 -4.19 -1.01
C MET A 162 -31.27 -5.12 0.19
N LYS A 163 -30.13 -5.84 0.24
CA LYS A 163 -29.77 -6.69 1.40
C LYS A 163 -29.56 -5.90 2.69
N LEU A 164 -29.08 -4.66 2.58
CA LEU A 164 -28.88 -3.74 3.72
C LEU A 164 -30.17 -3.00 4.13
N GLY A 165 -31.31 -3.23 3.46
CA GLY A 165 -32.57 -2.54 3.70
C GLY A 165 -32.62 -1.11 3.13
N LYS A 166 -31.60 -0.70 2.37
CA LYS A 166 -31.42 0.62 1.76
C LYS A 166 -32.13 0.72 0.41
N LYS A 167 -33.46 0.57 0.42
CA LYS A 167 -34.27 0.44 -0.79
C LYS A 167 -34.24 1.70 -1.66
N ASP A 168 -34.17 2.87 -1.05
CA ASP A 168 -34.16 4.15 -1.78
C ASP A 168 -32.83 4.34 -2.53
N GLU A 169 -31.70 3.99 -1.89
CA GLU A 169 -30.39 4.03 -2.55
C GLU A 169 -30.28 2.98 -3.66
N ALA A 170 -30.81 1.77 -3.44
CA ALA A 170 -30.87 0.74 -4.49
C ALA A 170 -31.69 1.22 -5.69
N ARG A 171 -32.85 1.84 -5.42
CA ARG A 171 -33.71 2.43 -6.44
C ARG A 171 -32.97 3.50 -7.22
N SER A 172 -32.31 4.43 -6.54
CA SER A 172 -31.56 5.51 -7.21
C SER A 172 -30.53 4.98 -8.20
N ILE A 173 -29.88 3.83 -7.93
CA ILE A 173 -28.92 3.23 -8.86
C ILE A 173 -29.62 2.66 -10.09
N TYR A 174 -30.72 1.92 -9.90
CA TYR A 174 -31.46 1.33 -11.03
C TYR A 174 -32.07 2.36 -11.99
N PHE A 175 -32.43 3.53 -11.49
CA PHE A 175 -33.06 4.59 -12.28
C PHE A 175 -32.06 5.66 -12.78
N ALA A 176 -30.78 5.55 -12.42
CA ALA A 176 -29.72 6.42 -12.93
C ALA A 176 -28.96 5.81 -14.13
N ALA A 177 -29.19 4.53 -14.45
CA ALA A 177 -28.72 3.83 -15.64
C ALA A 177 -29.75 3.89 -16.77
#